data_AF-A0A2H0A2D1-F1
#
_entry.id   AF-A0A2H0A2D1-F1
#
_cell.length_a   1.000
_cell.length_b   1.000
_cell.length_c   1.000
_cell.angle_alpha   90.00
_cell.angle_beta   90.00
_cell.angle_gamma   90.00
#
_symmetry.space_group_name_H-M   'P 1'
#
loop_
_entity.id
_entity.type
_entity.pdbx_description
1 polymer ?
#
loop_
_entity_poly.entity_id
_entity_poly.type
_entity_poly.pdbx_seq_one_letter_code
_entity_poly.pdbx_strand_id
1 'polypeptide(L)'
;MKKIAVVIYALPFNTIGNAEALRCAVGLTIEDENKVQVLFINDGVWTAASLDCQAAKNQELDKHVETLLMMEAELMAEEEALIDRGIKVDNSAIITRPRAEINQIIRNADVVIGF
;
A
#
# COMPACT_ATOMS: atom_id res chain seq x y z
N MET A 1 1.18 -21.07 5.37
CA MET A 1 0.39 -19.84 5.12
C MET A 1 0.62 -18.78 6.19
N LYS A 2 1.25 -17.65 5.82
CA LYS A 2 1.47 -16.49 6.72
C LYS A 2 0.68 -15.28 6.23
N LYS A 3 0.19 -14.46 7.16
CA LYS A 3 -0.39 -13.14 6.90
C LYS A 3 0.72 -12.09 7.01
N ILE A 4 1.00 -11.39 5.92
CA ILE A 4 2.08 -10.41 5.85
C ILE A 4 1.47 -9.02 5.62
N ALA A 5 1.73 -8.11 6.55
CA ALA A 5 1.36 -6.71 6.41
C ALA A 5 2.58 -5.91 5.94
N VAL A 6 2.50 -5.35 4.73
CA VAL A 6 3.46 -4.38 4.21
C VAL A 6 2.91 -2.99 4.49
N VAL A 7 3.55 -2.24 5.37
CA VAL A 7 3.07 -0.93 5.85
C VAL A 7 3.90 0.16 5.20
N ILE A 8 3.24 1.03 4.44
CA ILE A 8 3.84 2.20 3.80
C ILE A 8 3.33 3.44 4.55
N TYR A 9 4.22 4.15 5.24
CA TYR A 9 3.85 5.32 6.06
C TYR A 9 4.49 6.63 5.59
N ALA A 10 5.45 6.57 4.66
CA ALA A 10 6.16 7.74 4.14
C ALA A 10 5.54 8.33 2.86
N LEU A 11 5.81 9.61 2.60
CA LEU A 11 5.43 10.29 1.35
C LEU A 11 6.06 9.59 0.12
N PRO A 12 5.31 9.41 -0.98
CA PRO A 12 5.88 8.93 -2.23
C PRO A 12 6.87 9.94 -2.81
N PHE A 13 7.79 9.46 -3.66
CA PHE A 13 8.80 10.24 -4.39
C PHE A 13 9.88 10.97 -3.57
N ASN A 14 9.69 11.19 -2.26
CA ASN A 14 10.75 11.74 -1.41
C ASN A 14 11.93 10.77 -1.24
N THR A 15 11.63 9.46 -1.27
CA THR A 15 12.62 8.38 -1.30
C THR A 15 12.17 7.28 -2.26
N ILE A 16 13.05 6.31 -2.53
CA ILE A 16 12.70 5.07 -3.25
C ILE A 16 11.89 4.08 -2.38
N GLY A 17 11.69 4.38 -1.09
CA GLY A 17 11.14 3.45 -0.10
C GLY A 17 9.78 2.88 -0.50
N ASN A 18 8.86 3.71 -0.99
CA ASN A 18 7.52 3.26 -1.36
C ASN A 18 7.56 2.34 -2.60
N ALA A 19 8.45 2.62 -3.57
CA ALA A 19 8.63 1.75 -4.73
C ALA A 19 9.19 0.38 -4.31
N GLU A 20 10.20 0.37 -3.43
CA GLU A 20 10.79 -0.85 -2.89
C GLU A 20 9.81 -1.64 -2.01
N ALA A 21 8.94 -0.96 -1.26
CA ALA A 21 7.87 -1.58 -0.49
C ALA A 21 6.90 -2.34 -1.40
N LEU A 22 6.43 -1.69 -2.47
CA LEU A 22 5.54 -2.33 -3.44
C LEU A 22 6.23 -3.45 -4.21
N ARG A 23 7.50 -3.27 -4.60
CA ARG A 23 8.31 -4.32 -5.25
C ARG A 23 8.50 -5.53 -4.34
N CYS A 24 8.74 -5.30 -3.05
CA CYS A 24 8.79 -6.35 -2.03
C CYS A 24 7.44 -7.07 -1.91
N ALA A 25 6.34 -6.32 -1.81
CA ALA A 25 5.00 -6.88 -1.76
C ALA A 25 4.72 -7.78 -2.98
N VAL A 26 5.06 -7.34 -4.20
CA VAL A 26 4.92 -8.17 -5.42
C VAL A 26 5.66 -9.49 -5.28
N GLY A 27 6.92 -9.45 -4.84
CA GLY A 27 7.71 -10.67 -4.64
C GLY A 27 7.12 -11.62 -3.59
N LEU A 28 6.53 -11.07 -2.52
CA LEU A 28 5.89 -11.86 -1.47
C LEU A 28 4.60 -12.55 -1.91
N THR A 29 3.88 -11.95 -2.87
CA THR A 29 2.63 -12.49 -3.42
C THR A 29 2.87 -13.63 -4.43
N ILE A 30 4.11 -13.82 -4.92
CA ILE A 30 4.46 -14.95 -5.81
C ILE A 30 4.45 -16.30 -5.07
N GLU A 31 4.69 -16.29 -3.76
CA GLU A 31 4.61 -17.49 -2.94
C GLU A 31 3.13 -17.76 -2.59
N ASP A 32 2.53 -18.78 -3.23
CA ASP A 32 1.09 -19.13 -3.15
C ASP A 32 0.54 -19.28 -1.72
N GLU A 33 1.40 -19.49 -0.72
CA GLU A 33 1.01 -19.61 0.68
C GLU A 33 0.88 -18.28 1.43
N ASN A 34 1.33 -17.15 0.89
CA ASN A 34 1.30 -15.90 1.64
C ASN A 34 0.02 -15.10 1.35
N LYS A 35 -0.63 -14.62 2.42
CA LYS A 35 -1.66 -13.59 2.29
C LYS A 35 -1.01 -12.22 2.51
N VAL A 36 -0.75 -11.50 1.43
CA VAL A 36 -0.12 -10.18 1.47
C VAL A 36 -1.18 -9.08 1.54
N GLN A 37 -1.04 -8.19 2.52
CA GLN A 37 -1.87 -7.01 2.71
C GLN A 37 -0.97 -5.77 2.69
N VAL A 38 -1.22 -4.85 1.76
CA VAL A 38 -0.47 -3.60 1.64
C VAL A 38 -1.30 -2.48 2.27
N LEU A 39 -0.73 -1.79 3.25
CA LEU A 39 -1.40 -0.81 4.08
C LEU A 39 -0.75 0.55 3.88
N PHE A 40 -1.49 1.50 3.30
CA PHE A 40 -1.10 2.90 3.18
C PHE A 40 -1.65 3.66 4.39
N ILE A 41 -0.77 4.15 5.27
CA ILE A 41 -1.14 4.83 6.51
C ILE A 41 -0.43 6.18 6.62
N ASN A 42 -0.89 7.08 7.49
CA ASN A 42 -0.28 8.40 7.68
C ASN A 42 -0.01 9.12 6.34
N ASP A 43 1.25 9.43 6.02
CA ASP A 43 1.63 10.07 4.74
C ASP A 43 1.73 9.08 3.57
N GLY A 44 1.77 7.78 3.85
CA GLY A 44 1.77 6.73 2.84
C GLY A 44 0.51 6.71 1.99
N VAL A 45 -0.61 7.24 2.48
CA VAL A 45 -1.88 7.36 1.73
C VAL A 45 -1.75 8.18 0.45
N TRP A 46 -0.74 9.05 0.33
CA TRP A 46 -0.43 9.74 -0.92
C TRP A 46 -0.04 8.76 -2.04
N THR A 47 0.49 7.58 -1.69
CA THR A 47 0.79 6.50 -2.66
C THR A 47 -0.47 5.85 -3.23
N ALA A 48 -1.58 5.88 -2.48
CA ALA A 48 -2.87 5.40 -2.93
C ALA A 48 -3.68 6.44 -3.72
N ALA A 49 -3.22 7.69 -3.77
CA ALA A 49 -3.82 8.72 -4.60
C ALA A 49 -3.51 8.47 -6.08
N SER A 50 -4.31 9.04 -6.98
CA SER A 50 -3.93 9.11 -8.39
C SER A 50 -2.73 10.02 -8.55
N LEU A 51 -1.54 9.43 -8.62
CA LEU A 51 -0.28 10.13 -8.78
C LEU A 51 0.03 10.26 -10.27
N ASP A 52 0.39 11.47 -10.71
CA ASP A 52 1.03 11.63 -12.02
C ASP A 52 2.50 11.18 -11.95
N CYS A 53 2.70 9.86 -11.96
CA CYS A 53 4.02 9.24 -11.92
C CYS A 53 4.89 9.59 -13.14
N GLN A 54 4.28 10.01 -14.26
CA GLN A 54 5.03 10.49 -15.43
C GLN A 54 5.71 11.82 -15.14
N ALA A 55 4.98 12.77 -14.53
CA ALA A 55 5.55 14.04 -14.11
C ALA A 55 6.69 13.87 -13.09
N ALA A 56 6.58 12.85 -12.21
CA ALA A 56 7.59 12.51 -11.22
C ALA A 56 8.79 11.70 -11.77
N LYS A 57 8.79 11.33 -13.06
CA LYS A 57 9.78 10.41 -13.69
C LYS A 57 9.96 9.09 -12.93
N ASN A 58 8.93 8.62 -12.23
CA ASN A 58 8.97 7.42 -11.41
C ASN A 58 7.78 6.52 -11.77
N GLN A 59 7.90 5.85 -12.91
CA GLN A 59 6.85 5.00 -13.49
C GLN A 59 6.68 3.64 -12.78
N GLU A 60 7.49 3.32 -11.78
CA GLU A 60 7.48 1.98 -11.17
C GLU A 60 6.39 1.82 -10.11
N LEU A 61 6.02 2.90 -9.42
CA LEU A 61 4.96 2.88 -8.40
C LEU A 61 3.62 2.39 -8.97
N ASP A 62 3.11 3.01 -10.04
CA ASP A 62 1.84 2.63 -10.65
C ASP A 62 1.86 1.18 -11.14
N LYS A 63 2.94 0.76 -11.81
CA LYS A 63 3.10 -0.60 -12.32
C LYS A 63 3.04 -1.64 -11.20
N HIS A 64 3.65 -1.36 -10.05
CA HIS A 64 3.62 -2.29 -8.93
C HIS A 64 2.24 -2.33 -8.26
N VAL A 65 1.56 -1.19 -8.11
CA VAL A 65 0.16 -1.16 -7.63
C VAL A 65 -0.74 -1.98 -8.55
N GLU A 66 -0.67 -1.75 -9.87
CA GLU A 66 -1.44 -2.51 -10.86
C GLU A 66 -1.14 -4.00 -10.81
N THR A 67 0.14 -4.38 -10.69
CA THR A 67 0.55 -5.78 -10.58
C THR A 67 -0.04 -6.44 -9.33
N LEU A 68 0.04 -5.79 -8.17
CA LEU A 68 -0.52 -6.31 -6.93
C LEU A 68 -2.03 -6.51 -7.02
N LEU A 69 -2.75 -5.57 -7.65
CA LEU A 69 -4.19 -5.69 -7.89
C LEU A 69 -4.52 -6.88 -8.82
N MET A 70 -3.72 -7.10 -9.88
CA MET A 70 -3.85 -8.26 -10.75
C MET A 70 -3.59 -9.59 -10.04
N MET A 71 -2.73 -9.58 -9.01
CA MET A 71 -2.43 -10.73 -8.16
C MET A 71 -3.40 -10.89 -6.98
N GLU A 72 -4.51 -10.13 -6.97
CA GLU A 72 -5.53 -10.16 -5.91
C GLU A 72 -5.01 -9.83 -4.50
N ALA A 73 -3.88 -9.11 -4.40
CA ALA A 73 -3.41 -8.62 -3.11
C ALA A 73 -4.36 -7.57 -2.53
N GLU A 74 -4.53 -7.57 -1.21
CA GLU A 74 -5.41 -6.59 -0.56
C GLU A 74 -4.65 -5.27 -0.32
N LEU A 75 -5.01 -4.23 -1.06
CA LEU A 75 -4.49 -2.87 -0.87
C LEU A 75 -5.50 -2.06 -0.07
N MET A 76 -5.03 -1.42 1.00
CA MET A 76 -5.89 -0.66 1.90
C MET A 76 -5.29 0.69 2.26
N ALA A 77 -6.14 1.73 2.32
CA ALA A 77 -5.75 3.07 2.73
C ALA A 77 -6.49 3.52 3.99
N GLU A 78 -5.77 4.15 4.90
CA GLU A 78 -6.31 4.67 6.16
C GLU A 78 -7.25 5.86 5.92
N GLU A 79 -8.52 5.71 6.33
CA GLU A 79 -9.59 6.68 6.10
C GLU A 79 -9.29 8.05 6.74
N GLU A 80 -8.90 8.07 8.00
CA GLU A 80 -8.64 9.30 8.75
C GLU A 80 -7.49 10.08 8.11
N ALA A 81 -6.43 9.40 7.68
CA ALA A 81 -5.30 10.05 7.02
C ALA A 81 -5.67 10.64 5.65
N LEU A 82 -6.56 9.99 4.90
CA LEU A 82 -7.11 10.52 3.64
C LEU A 82 -7.96 11.77 3.89
N ILE A 83 -8.85 11.72 4.90
CA ILE A 83 -9.72 12.85 5.28
C ILE A 83 -8.88 14.06 5.72
N ASP A 84 -7.93 13.84 6.64
CA ASP A 84 -7.07 14.90 7.18
C ASP A 84 -6.27 15.64 6.08
N ARG A 85 -5.96 14.94 4.98
CA ARG A 85 -5.19 15.48 3.85
C ARG A 85 -6.04 15.90 2.65
N GLY A 86 -7.35 15.67 2.69
CA GLY A 86 -8.25 15.96 1.57
C GLY A 86 -7.97 15.13 0.31
N ILE A 87 -7.44 13.91 0.48
CA ILE A 87 -7.08 13.02 -0.64
C ILE A 87 -8.29 12.17 -1.02
N LYS A 88 -8.51 12.01 -2.32
CA LYS A 88 -9.45 11.03 -2.87
C LYS A 88 -8.68 9.86 -3.45
N VAL A 89 -9.13 8.65 -3.14
CA VAL A 89 -8.63 7.43 -3.76
C VAL A 89 -9.42 7.22 -5.05
N ASP A 90 -8.75 7.38 -6.18
CA ASP A 90 -9.40 7.24 -7.49
C ASP A 90 -9.42 5.78 -7.99
N ASN A 91 -8.56 4.93 -7.42
CA ASN A 91 -8.52 3.51 -7.72
C ASN A 91 -9.49 2.73 -6.82
N SER A 92 -10.63 2.31 -7.38
CA SER A 92 -11.68 1.59 -6.65
C SER A 92 -11.26 0.24 -6.08
N ALA A 93 -10.11 -0.30 -6.52
CA ALA A 93 -9.57 -1.55 -5.99
C ALA A 93 -8.75 -1.36 -4.70
N ILE A 94 -8.38 -0.12 -4.36
CA ILE A 94 -7.78 0.21 -3.06
C ILE A 94 -8.91 0.47 -2.06
N ILE A 95 -8.94 -0.32 -1.00
CA ILE A 95 -10.03 -0.34 -0.03
C ILE A 95 -9.75 0.67 1.09
N THR A 96 -10.61 1.66 1.24
CA THR A 96 -10.55 2.56 2.40
C THR A 96 -11.03 1.84 3.66
N ARG A 97 -10.25 1.97 4.75
CA ARG A 97 -10.54 1.36 6.06
C ARG A 97 -10.27 2.33 7.20
N PRO A 98 -11.09 2.32 8.26
CA PRO A 98 -10.79 3.08 9.48
C PRO A 98 -9.44 2.68 10.10
N ARG A 99 -8.75 3.62 10.73
CA ARG A 99 -7.46 3.41 11.41
C ARG A 99 -7.54 2.29 12.44
N ALA A 100 -8.67 2.16 13.13
CA ALA A 100 -8.90 1.07 14.07
C ALA A 100 -8.83 -0.32 13.39
N GLU A 101 -9.40 -0.47 12.20
CA GLU A 101 -9.36 -1.73 11.44
C GLU A 101 -7.97 -1.99 10.87
N ILE A 102 -7.30 -0.97 10.34
CA ILE A 102 -5.89 -1.05 9.89
C ILE A 102 -4.99 -1.53 11.04
N ASN A 103 -5.12 -0.94 12.22
CA ASN A 103 -4.38 -1.33 13.42
C ASN A 103 -4.66 -2.79 13.81
N GLN A 104 -5.90 -3.25 13.64
CA GLN A 104 -6.27 -4.63 13.91
C GLN A 104 -5.64 -5.60 12.91
N ILE A 105 -5.56 -5.22 11.62
CA ILE A 105 -4.88 -5.99 10.59
C ILE A 105 -3.38 -6.13 10.92
N ILE A 106 -2.71 -5.01 11.25
CA ILE A 106 -1.30 -5.02 11.63
C ILE A 106 -1.05 -5.93 12.85
N ARG A 107 -1.90 -5.84 13.88
CA ARG A 107 -1.81 -6.69 15.09
C ARG A 107 -2.00 -8.18 14.82
N ASN A 108 -2.80 -8.52 13.81
CA ASN A 108 -3.14 -9.90 13.45
C ASN A 108 -2.21 -10.50 12.39
N ALA A 109 -1.25 -9.73 11.86
CA ALA A 109 -0.28 -10.20 10.89
C ALA A 109 0.79 -11.06 11.58
N ASP A 110 1.22 -12.13 10.92
CA ASP A 110 2.33 -12.97 11.37
C ASP A 110 3.68 -12.27 11.17
N VAL A 111 3.75 -11.39 10.17
CA VAL A 111 4.91 -10.57 9.83
C VAL A 111 4.45 -9.17 9.45
N VAL A 112 5.13 -8.15 9.99
CA VAL A 112 4.93 -6.75 9.62
C VAL A 112 6.24 -6.22 9.05
N ILE A 113 6.19 -5.65 7.85
CA ILE A 113 7.35 -5.02 7.19
C ILE A 113 7.00 -3.55 6.95
N GLY A 114 7.75 -2.65 7.59
CA GLY A 114 7.50 -1.20 7.53
C GLY A 114 8.45 -0.48 6.59
N PHE A 115 7.91 0.49 5.86
CA PHE A 115 8.61 1.36 4.92
C PHE A 115 8.23 2.83 5.11
#